data_AF-A0A838RTJ5-F1
#
_entry.id   AF-A0A838RTJ5-F1
#
_cell.length_a   1.000
_cell.length_b   1.000
_cell.length_c   1.000
_cell.angle_alpha   90.00
_cell.angle_beta   90.00
_cell.angle_gamma   90.00
#
_symmetry.space_group_name_H-M   'P 1'
#
loop_
_entity.id
_entity.type
_entity.pdbx_description
1 polymer ?
#
loop_
_entity_poly.entity_id
_entity_poly.type
_entity_poly.pdbx_seq_one_letter_code
_entity_poly.pdbx_strand_id
1 'polypeptide(L)'
;MATYREMILKYRLFMKFYPFARYAINPVPCAKLAKPLNAARVALVTTAGLHTPEQASFDSFLKDGDASFREIPNTVTTSTLIESHKSDSFDHSGIQADRNLAFPLDRFRELVARGEIG
;
A
#
# COMPACT_ATOMS: atom_id res chain seq x y z
N MET A 1 -12.66 7.28 -11.27
CA MET A 1 -11.34 6.63 -11.42
C MET A 1 -10.42 7.66 -12.06
N ALA A 2 -9.22 7.88 -11.54
CA ALA A 2 -8.34 8.91 -12.07
C ALA A 2 -8.01 8.64 -13.56
N THR A 3 -8.09 9.67 -14.40
CA THR A 3 -7.79 9.56 -15.83
C THR A 3 -6.40 10.07 -16.15
N TYR A 4 -5.77 9.58 -17.23
CA TYR A 4 -4.45 10.09 -17.66
C TYR A 4 -4.45 11.62 -17.88
N ARG A 5 -5.60 12.24 -18.14
CA ARG A 5 -5.68 13.70 -18.33
C ARG A 5 -5.45 14.50 -17.05
N GLU A 6 -5.69 13.89 -15.89
CA GLU A 6 -5.48 14.48 -14.56
C GLU A 6 -4.01 14.43 -14.14
N MET A 7 -3.18 13.61 -14.80
CA MET A 7 -1.75 13.54 -14.52
C MET A 7 -1.02 14.73 -15.14
N ILE A 8 0.04 15.20 -14.47
CA ILE A 8 0.95 16.18 -15.04
C ILE A 8 1.64 15.64 -16.31
N LEU A 9 1.95 16.53 -17.25
CA LEU A 9 2.40 16.19 -18.61
C LEU A 9 3.58 15.20 -18.63
N LYS A 10 4.53 15.35 -17.69
CA LYS A 10 5.69 14.45 -17.57
C LYS A 10 5.27 13.00 -17.36
N TYR A 11 4.30 12.73 -16.49
CA TYR A 11 3.81 11.39 -16.21
C TYR A 11 2.91 10.86 -17.30
N ARG A 12 2.13 11.72 -17.95
CA ARG A 12 1.34 11.34 -19.13
C ARG A 12 2.23 10.77 -20.23
N LEU A 13 3.34 11.46 -20.51
CA LEU A 13 4.29 11.03 -21.53
C LEU A 13 5.00 9.75 -21.11
N PHE A 14 5.47 9.66 -19.85
CA PHE A 14 6.10 8.46 -19.30
C PHE A 14 5.17 7.23 -19.39
N MET A 15 3.92 7.37 -18.93
CA MET A 15 2.93 6.29 -18.92
C MET A 15 2.57 5.80 -20.31
N LYS A 16 2.63 6.65 -21.35
CA LYS A 16 2.39 6.25 -22.74
C LYS A 16 3.41 5.21 -23.24
N PHE A 17 4.63 5.24 -22.71
CA PHE A 17 5.71 4.32 -23.09
C PHE A 17 5.99 3.27 -22.01
N TYR A 18 5.30 3.32 -20.87
CA TYR A 18 5.50 2.36 -19.80
C TYR A 18 4.98 0.98 -20.23
N PRO A 19 5.80 -0.08 -20.15
CA PRO A 19 5.48 -1.39 -20.71
C PRO A 19 4.56 -2.19 -19.78
N PHE A 20 3.37 -1.66 -19.46
CA PHE A 20 2.39 -2.31 -18.57
C PHE A 20 2.11 -3.76 -18.97
N ALA A 21 1.92 -4.01 -20.28
CA ALA A 21 1.63 -5.33 -20.81
C ALA A 21 2.77 -6.35 -20.57
N ARG A 22 4.02 -5.90 -20.47
CA ARG A 22 5.18 -6.78 -20.24
C ARG A 22 5.14 -7.44 -18.87
N TYR A 23 4.60 -6.74 -17.88
CA TYR A 23 4.49 -7.21 -16.49
C TYR A 23 3.06 -7.63 -16.13
N ALA A 24 2.17 -7.69 -17.10
CA ALA A 24 0.80 -8.15 -16.88
C ALA A 24 0.82 -9.65 -16.55
N ILE A 25 0.43 -9.98 -15.32
CA ILE A 25 0.23 -11.37 -14.91
C ILE A 25 -1.19 -11.78 -15.33
N ASN A 26 -1.31 -12.60 -16.37
CA ASN A 26 -2.59 -13.08 -16.87
C ASN A 26 -2.55 -14.61 -17.09
N PRO A 27 -3.41 -15.40 -16.40
CA PRO A 27 -4.39 -14.97 -15.39
C PRO A 27 -3.71 -14.53 -14.09
N VAL A 28 -4.31 -13.56 -13.39
CA VAL A 28 -3.88 -13.22 -12.03
C VAL A 28 -4.07 -14.47 -11.16
N PRO A 29 -3.02 -15.01 -10.52
CA PRO A 29 -3.15 -16.20 -9.68
C PRO A 29 -3.98 -15.82 -8.46
N CYS A 30 -5.24 -16.25 -8.45
CA CYS A 30 -6.14 -16.06 -7.33
C CYS A 30 -6.35 -17.42 -6.65
N ALA A 31 -5.72 -17.61 -5.49
CA ALA A 31 -5.95 -18.80 -4.69
C ALA A 31 -7.37 -18.77 -4.12
N LYS A 32 -8.09 -19.89 -4.22
CA LYS A 32 -9.38 -20.04 -3.55
C LYS A 32 -9.15 -20.15 -2.05
N LEU A 33 -9.96 -19.42 -1.28
CA LEU A 33 -9.92 -19.50 0.17
C LEU A 33 -10.38 -20.89 0.63
N ALA A 34 -9.54 -21.59 1.40
CA ALA A 34 -9.82 -22.95 1.84
C ALA A 34 -10.60 -23.03 3.17
N LYS A 35 -10.75 -21.91 3.88
CA LYS A 35 -11.41 -21.83 5.18
C LYS A 35 -12.13 -20.49 5.35
N PRO A 36 -13.18 -20.39 6.17
CA PRO A 36 -13.83 -19.11 6.47
C PRO A 36 -12.83 -18.04 6.93
N LEU A 37 -13.13 -16.76 6.66
CA LEU A 37 -12.24 -15.64 7.00
C LEU A 37 -11.96 -15.53 8.51
N ASN A 38 -12.97 -15.82 9.33
CA ASN A 38 -12.89 -15.88 10.79
C ASN A 38 -12.18 -17.12 11.35
N ALA A 39 -11.55 -17.91 10.48
CA ALA A 39 -10.59 -18.94 10.85
C ALA A 39 -9.26 -18.75 10.08
N ALA A 40 -9.15 -17.67 9.30
CA ALA A 40 -8.03 -17.39 8.44
C ALA A 40 -7.03 -16.43 9.10
N ARG A 41 -5.74 -16.73 8.91
CA ARG A 41 -4.69 -15.78 9.25
C ARG A 41 -4.64 -14.72 8.15
N VAL A 42 -5.05 -13.51 8.49
CA VAL A 42 -5.10 -12.38 7.54
C VAL A 42 -3.94 -11.43 7.80
N ALA A 43 -3.42 -10.81 6.74
CA ALA A 43 -2.43 -9.74 6.80
C ALA A 43 -2.86 -8.58 5.90
N LEU A 44 -2.53 -7.36 6.31
CA LEU A 44 -2.62 -6.18 5.45
C LEU A 44 -1.31 -5.99 4.69
N VAL A 45 -1.41 -5.62 3.42
CA VAL A 45 -0.26 -5.29 2.57
C VAL A 45 -0.57 -3.98 1.86
N THR A 46 0.39 -3.05 1.86
CA THR A 46 0.26 -1.75 1.19
C THR A 46 1.55 -1.40 0.47
N THR A 47 1.45 -0.68 -0.65
CA THR A 47 2.59 -0.09 -1.36
C THR A 47 2.78 1.38 -1.01
N ALA A 48 2.07 1.90 -0.01
CA ALA A 48 2.11 3.32 0.38
C ALA A 48 3.40 3.75 1.10
N GLY A 49 4.45 2.93 1.10
CA GLY A 49 5.75 3.29 1.69
C GLY A 49 5.67 3.61 3.18
N LEU A 50 4.83 2.89 3.94
CA LEU A 50 4.70 3.09 5.38
C LEU A 50 5.74 2.30 6.17
N HIS A 51 6.24 2.89 7.24
CA HIS A 51 7.16 2.27 8.19
C HIS A 51 7.01 2.86 9.60
N THR A 52 7.54 2.17 10.61
CA THR A 52 7.62 2.72 11.97
C THR A 52 8.77 3.73 12.09
N PRO A 53 8.76 4.62 13.09
CA PRO A 53 9.85 5.59 13.30
C PRO A 53 11.24 4.95 13.50
N GLU A 54 11.29 3.73 14.00
CA GLU A 54 12.54 2.99 14.27
C GLU A 54 13.07 2.27 13.03
N GLN A 55 12.23 2.08 12.02
CA GLN A 55 12.60 1.42 10.77
C GLN A 55 13.26 2.40 9.80
N ALA A 56 14.23 1.91 9.03
CA ALA A 56 14.83 2.70 7.97
C ALA A 56 13.77 3.07 6.91
N SER A 57 13.77 4.34 6.49
CA SER A 57 12.97 4.83 5.37
C SER A 57 13.26 4.06 4.08
N PHE A 58 12.31 4.07 3.15
CA PHE A 58 12.55 3.58 1.80
C PHE A 58 13.50 4.54 1.05
N ASP A 59 14.35 3.97 0.19
CA ASP A 59 15.27 4.76 -0.64
C ASP A 59 14.54 5.38 -1.84
N SER A 60 14.34 6.70 -1.80
CA SER A 60 13.66 7.45 -2.84
C SER A 60 14.53 7.72 -4.08
N PHE A 61 15.86 7.58 -3.97
CA PHE A 61 16.82 7.84 -5.03
C PHE A 61 17.02 6.67 -5.98
N LEU A 62 16.59 5.45 -5.60
CA LEU A 62 16.58 4.30 -6.51
C LEU A 62 15.66 4.57 -7.70
N LYS A 63 16.25 4.57 -8.91
CA LYS A 63 15.57 4.88 -10.17
C LYS A 63 14.36 3.98 -10.40
N ASP A 64 14.51 2.69 -10.15
CA ASP A 64 13.46 1.68 -10.34
C ASP A 64 12.56 1.50 -9.11
N GLY A 65 12.82 2.26 -8.03
CA GLY A 65 12.13 2.16 -6.75
C GLY A 65 12.82 1.21 -5.76
N ASP A 66 12.54 1.40 -4.48
CA ASP A 66 12.96 0.50 -3.42
C ASP A 66 11.98 -0.69 -3.36
N ALA A 67 12.48 -1.89 -3.63
CA ALA A 67 11.71 -3.14 -3.63
C ALA A 67 11.75 -3.89 -2.29
N SER A 68 12.41 -3.31 -1.26
CA SER A 68 12.37 -3.85 0.09
C SER A 68 10.99 -3.68 0.72
N PHE A 69 10.75 -4.35 1.85
CA PHE A 69 9.50 -4.21 2.61
C PHE A 69 9.79 -3.93 4.08
N ARG A 70 8.77 -3.47 4.80
CA ARG A 70 8.80 -3.28 6.25
C ARG A 70 7.64 -4.05 6.87
N GLU A 71 7.94 -4.87 7.86
CA GLU A 71 6.91 -5.52 8.67
C GLU A 71 6.41 -4.51 9.69
N ILE A 72 5.09 -4.29 9.72
CA ILE A 72 4.46 -3.40 10.69
C ILE A 72 3.72 -4.27 11.72
N PRO A 73 4.16 -4.28 12.99
CA PRO A 73 3.46 -5.04 14.02
C PRO A 73 2.01 -4.57 14.18
N ASN A 74 1.08 -5.51 14.40
CA ASN A 74 -0.33 -5.17 14.66
C ASN A 74 -0.55 -4.43 16.00
N THR A 75 0.50 -4.13 16.76
CA THR A 75 0.45 -3.42 18.05
C THR A 75 0.85 -1.95 17.94
N VAL A 76 1.35 -1.47 16.79
CA VAL A 76 1.81 -0.08 16.65
C VAL A 76 0.66 0.91 16.66
N THR A 77 0.90 2.12 17.18
CA THR A 77 -0.09 3.20 17.04
C THR A 77 -0.17 3.63 15.58
N THR A 78 -1.33 3.50 14.94
CA THR A 78 -1.50 3.70 13.50
C THR A 78 -1.07 5.10 13.04
N SER A 79 -1.34 6.13 13.85
CA SER A 79 -0.95 7.51 13.57
C SER A 79 0.54 7.80 13.67
N THR A 80 1.35 6.91 14.28
CA THR A 80 2.81 7.10 14.37
C THR A 80 3.54 6.56 13.14
N LEU A 81 2.83 5.91 12.21
CA LEU A 81 3.43 5.45 10.96
C LEU A 81 3.88 6.65 10.11
N ILE A 82 5.08 6.51 9.55
CA ILE A 82 5.68 7.50 8.66
C ILE A 82 5.48 7.02 7.23
N GLU A 83 5.09 7.94 6.36
CA GLU A 83 4.94 7.70 4.93
C GLU A 83 6.12 8.32 4.18
N SER A 84 6.85 7.49 3.43
CA SER A 84 7.99 7.90 2.62
C SER A 84 7.83 7.54 1.14
N HIS A 85 6.59 7.33 0.69
CA HIS A 85 6.32 7.09 -0.73
C HIS A 85 6.67 8.33 -1.57
N LYS A 86 7.53 8.16 -2.59
CA LYS A 86 8.12 9.27 -3.33
C LYS A 86 7.23 9.93 -4.39
N SER A 87 6.09 9.34 -4.72
CA SER A 87 5.30 9.79 -5.87
C SER A 87 4.47 11.04 -5.57
N ASP A 88 4.82 12.15 -6.20
CA ASP A 88 4.04 13.40 -6.30
C ASP A 88 2.77 13.31 -7.20
N SER A 89 2.27 12.10 -7.51
CA SER A 89 1.11 11.91 -8.40
C SER A 89 -0.22 11.89 -7.66
N PHE A 90 -0.21 11.94 -6.33
CA PHE A 90 -1.41 11.99 -5.49
C PHE A 90 -1.20 12.94 -4.32
N ASP A 91 -2.30 13.34 -3.68
CA ASP A 91 -2.24 14.19 -2.50
C ASP A 91 -1.93 13.36 -1.25
N HIS A 92 -0.77 13.63 -0.65
CA HIS A 92 -0.32 12.98 0.58
C HIS A 92 -1.03 13.48 1.84
N SER A 93 -1.69 14.65 1.78
CA SER A 93 -2.29 15.29 2.95
C SER A 93 -3.34 14.41 3.63
N GLY A 94 -4.12 13.65 2.85
CA GLY A 94 -5.09 12.70 3.36
C GLY A 94 -4.43 11.61 4.22
N ILE A 95 -3.38 10.98 3.70
CA ILE A 95 -2.66 9.92 4.42
C ILE A 95 -1.94 10.50 5.64
N GLN A 96 -1.45 11.74 5.57
CA GLN A 96 -0.84 12.44 6.70
C GLN A 96 -1.85 12.74 7.81
N ALA A 97 -3.08 13.12 7.45
CA ALA A 97 -4.16 13.37 8.39
C ALA A 97 -4.71 12.07 9.01
N ASP A 98 -4.83 11.00 8.22
CA ASP A 98 -5.25 9.68 8.69
C ASP A 98 -4.54 8.55 7.93
N ARG A 99 -3.65 7.85 8.63
CA ARG A 99 -2.90 6.70 8.08
C ARG A 99 -3.80 5.52 7.71
N ASN A 100 -5.01 5.43 8.26
CA ASN A 100 -5.96 4.39 7.88
C ASN A 100 -6.41 4.49 6.42
N LEU A 101 -6.27 5.65 5.77
CA LEU A 101 -6.58 5.80 4.33
C LEU A 101 -5.65 4.97 3.43
N ALA A 102 -4.43 4.68 3.88
CA ALA A 102 -3.45 3.90 3.13
C ALA A 102 -3.14 2.54 3.76
N PHE A 103 -3.37 2.40 5.07
CA PHE A 103 -3.15 1.17 5.82
C PHE A 103 -4.14 1.10 6.98
N PRO A 104 -5.36 0.56 6.75
CA PRO A 104 -6.49 0.63 7.68
C PRO A 104 -6.32 -0.31 8.88
N LEU A 105 -5.24 -0.15 9.65
CA LEU A 105 -4.85 -1.00 10.76
C LEU A 105 -5.87 -0.95 11.89
N ASP A 106 -6.50 0.19 12.14
CA ASP A 106 -7.54 0.30 13.17
C ASP A 106 -8.81 -0.44 12.73
N ARG A 107 -9.20 -0.32 11.45
CA ARG A 107 -10.33 -1.09 10.91
C ARG A 107 -10.04 -2.59 10.91
N PHE A 108 -8.79 -2.97 10.63
CA PHE A 108 -8.35 -4.36 10.70
C PHE A 108 -8.51 -4.93 12.12
N ARG A 109 -8.11 -4.18 13.15
CA ARG A 109 -8.32 -4.58 14.54
C ARG A 109 -9.80 -4.67 14.91
N GLU A 110 -10.64 -3.75 14.40
CA GLU A 110 -12.09 -3.83 14.61
C GLU A 110 -12.71 -5.09 14.00
N LEU A 111 -12.23 -5.55 12.83
CA LEU A 111 -12.70 -6.78 12.21
C LEU A 111 -12.28 -8.02 13.01
N VAL A 112 -11.06 -8.02 13.55
CA VAL A 112 -10.60 -9.07 14.49
C VAL A 112 -11.47 -9.08 15.75
N ALA A 113 -11.73 -7.91 16.34
CA ALA A 113 -12.54 -7.79 17.55
C ALA A 113 -13.99 -8.26 17.35
N ARG A 114 -14.54 -8.09 16.14
CA ARG A 114 -15.86 -8.59 15.74
C ARG A 114 -15.88 -10.08 15.36
N GLY A 115 -14.71 -10.74 15.32
CA GLY A 115 -14.60 -12.14 14.89
C GLY A 115 -14.92 -12.35 13.42
N GLU A 116 -14.81 -11.30 12.59
CA GLU A 116 -15.03 -11.39 11.13
C GLU A 116 -13.80 -11.97 10.41
N ILE A 117 -12.61 -11.77 10.98
CA ILE A 117 -11.32 -12.31 10.55
C ILE A 117 -10.53 -12.82 11.76
N GLY A 118 -9.53 -13.68 11.52
CA GLY A 118 -8.57 -14.12 12.55
C GLY A 118 -8.66 -15.61 12.85
#